data_AF-A0A2G9M122-F1
#
_entry.id   AF-A0A2G9M122-F1
#
_cell.length_a   1.000
_cell.length_b   1.000
_cell.length_c   1.000
_cell.angle_alpha   90.00
_cell.angle_beta   90.00
_cell.angle_gamma   90.00
#
_symmetry.space_group_name_H-M   'P 1'
#
loop_
_entity.id
_entity.type
_entity.pdbx_description
1 polymer ?
#
loop_
_entity_poly.entity_id
_entity_poly.type
_entity_poly.pdbx_seq_one_letter_code
_entity_poly.pdbx_strand_id
1 'polypeptide(L)'
;MELNDSVRQIKELKVQGAEMIARFALETIRNVLKQSNADSAGLLYSEMADARKKLAAARPTEPCMFNAFKYVFMDVKNESTIEMYKSFLERIELALKHFDFAQQTIAKIASQKVKNGSIIFTHCHSST
;
A
#
# COMPACT_ATOMS: atom_id res chain seq x y z
N MET A 1 7.72 4.59 11.90
CA MET A 1 8.57 3.65 11.14
C MET A 1 9.30 4.47 10.11
N GLU A 2 10.63 4.44 10.12
CA GLU A 2 11.43 5.26 9.22
C GLU A 2 11.41 4.71 7.80
N LEU A 3 11.29 5.60 6.81
CA LEU A 3 11.19 5.25 5.39
C LEU A 3 12.35 4.37 4.91
N ASN A 4 13.57 4.68 5.34
CA ASN A 4 14.75 3.92 4.92
C ASN A 4 14.75 2.49 5.50
N ASP A 5 14.26 2.32 6.72
CA ASP A 5 14.11 0.98 7.32
C ASP A 5 13.03 0.17 6.62
N SER A 6 11.91 0.80 6.22
CA SER A 6 10.88 0.15 5.41
C SER A 6 11.42 -0.32 4.06
N VAL A 7 12.17 0.54 3.36
CA VAL A 7 12.81 0.20 2.09
C VAL A 7 13.77 -0.97 2.25
N ARG A 8 14.57 -0.98 3.33
CA ARG A 8 15.48 -2.09 3.64
C ARG A 8 14.70 -3.39 3.89
N GLN A 9 13.62 -3.34 4.67
CA GLN A 9 12.80 -4.53 4.94
C GLN A 9 12.17 -5.15 3.69
N ILE A 10 11.71 -4.33 2.74
CA ILE A 10 11.20 -4.82 1.45
C ILE A 10 12.33 -5.48 0.64
N LYS A 11 13.51 -4.84 0.56
CA LYS A 11 14.68 -5.37 -0.17
C LYS A 11 15.20 -6.68 0.41
N GLU A 12 15.23 -6.78 1.74
CA GLU A 12 15.68 -7.98 2.47
C GLU A 12 14.63 -9.09 2.54
N LEU A 13 13.50 -8.94 1.82
CA LEU A 13 12.41 -9.91 1.80
C LEU A 13 11.85 -10.23 3.20
N LYS A 14 11.93 -9.29 4.15
CA LYS A 14 11.30 -9.40 5.48
C LYS A 14 9.79 -9.17 5.40
N VAL A 15 9.35 -8.48 4.36
CA VAL A 15 7.94 -8.30 3.99
C VAL A 15 7.70 -9.06 2.69
N GLN A 16 6.79 -10.04 2.70
CA GLN A 16 6.58 -10.98 1.60
C GLN A 16 5.09 -11.11 1.25
N GLY A 17 4.81 -11.40 -0.02
CA GLY A 17 3.46 -11.45 -0.56
C GLY A 17 3.02 -10.09 -1.13
N ALA A 18 2.37 -10.12 -2.28
CA ALA A 18 2.03 -8.93 -3.06
C ALA A 18 1.18 -7.92 -2.26
N GLU A 19 0.13 -8.41 -1.60
CA GLU A 19 -0.75 -7.61 -0.76
C GLU A 19 -0.01 -7.03 0.46
N MET A 20 0.77 -7.85 1.17
CA MET A 20 1.48 -7.42 2.36
C MET A 20 2.50 -6.33 2.04
N ILE A 21 3.22 -6.46 0.92
CA ILE A 21 4.17 -5.44 0.45
C ILE A 21 3.43 -4.15 0.12
N ALA A 22 2.28 -4.21 -0.57
CA ALA A 22 1.49 -3.04 -0.88
C ALA A 22 0.97 -2.33 0.39
N ARG A 23 0.39 -3.08 1.35
CA ARG A 23 -0.04 -2.54 2.65
C ARG A 23 1.10 -1.90 3.41
N PHE A 24 2.23 -2.60 3.52
CA PHE A 24 3.40 -2.11 4.23
C PHE A 24 3.95 -0.82 3.61
N ALA A 25 3.94 -0.72 2.28
CA ALA A 25 4.33 0.48 1.56
C ALA A 25 3.36 1.65 1.80
N LEU A 26 2.05 1.41 1.77
CA LEU A 26 1.03 2.43 2.07
C LEU A 26 1.12 2.91 3.52
N GLU A 27 1.33 2.00 4.46
CA GLU A 27 1.55 2.31 5.88
C GLU A 27 2.82 3.15 6.08
N THR A 28 3.87 2.86 5.32
CA THR A 28 5.08 3.67 5.31
C THR A 28 4.80 5.08 4.80
N ILE A 29 4.09 5.24 3.67
CA ILE A 29 3.68 6.56 3.16
C ILE A 29 2.81 7.31 4.18
N ARG A 30 1.87 6.62 4.84
CA ARG A 30 1.04 7.21 5.90
C ARG A 30 1.87 7.76 7.05
N ASN A 31 2.92 7.06 7.44
CA ASN A 31 3.83 7.51 8.49
C ASN A 31 4.65 8.72 8.05
N VAL A 32 5.20 8.72 6.82
CA VAL A 32 5.90 9.89 6.26
C VAL A 32 4.95 11.10 6.22
N LEU A 33 3.71 10.91 5.76
CA LEU A 33 2.69 11.95 5.72
C LEU A 33 2.44 12.56 7.11
N LYS A 34 2.27 11.72 8.14
CA LYS A 34 2.03 12.15 9.52
C LYS A 34 3.24 12.86 10.17
N GLN A 35 4.45 12.61 9.67
CA GLN A 35 5.69 13.19 10.17
C GLN A 35 6.16 14.41 9.36
N SER A 36 5.52 14.69 8.22
CA SER A 36 5.83 15.83 7.35
C SER A 36 5.65 17.16 8.08
N ASN A 37 6.62 18.06 7.91
CA ASN A 37 6.53 19.47 8.32
C ASN A 37 6.44 20.41 7.11
N ALA A 38 6.07 19.91 5.93
CA ALA A 38 5.93 20.71 4.72
C ALA A 38 4.95 21.88 4.92
N ASP A 39 5.40 23.09 4.60
CA ASP A 39 4.63 24.33 4.72
C ASP A 39 3.79 24.64 3.45
N SER A 40 4.00 23.89 2.37
CA SER A 40 3.33 24.08 1.08
C SER A 40 2.91 22.75 0.47
N ALA A 41 1.84 22.78 -0.32
CA ALA A 41 1.33 21.61 -1.03
C ALA A 41 2.39 21.02 -1.98
N GLY A 42 3.21 21.85 -2.61
CA GLY A 42 4.29 21.39 -3.49
C GLY A 42 5.35 20.57 -2.76
N LEU A 43 5.78 21.02 -1.58
CA LEU A 43 6.73 20.28 -0.74
C LEU A 43 6.12 18.98 -0.22
N LEU A 44 4.88 19.02 0.26
CA LEU A 44 4.18 17.82 0.73
C LEU A 44 4.07 16.76 -0.38
N TYR A 45 3.69 17.17 -1.59
CA TYR A 45 3.63 16.27 -2.74
C TYR A 45 5.00 15.70 -3.07
N SER A 46 6.06 16.52 -3.05
CA SER A 46 7.43 16.08 -3.31
C SER A 46 7.89 15.03 -2.30
N GLU A 47 7.64 15.24 -1.00
CA GLU A 47 7.97 14.27 0.05
C GLU A 47 7.26 12.93 -0.18
N MET A 48 5.96 12.96 -0.51
CA MET A 48 5.20 11.75 -0.82
C MET A 48 5.74 11.06 -2.08
N ALA A 49 6.04 11.82 -3.13
CA ALA A 49 6.56 11.29 -4.38
C ALA A 49 7.94 10.63 -4.21
N ASP A 50 8.80 11.21 -3.37
CA ASP A 50 10.10 10.64 -3.02
C ASP A 50 9.97 9.35 -2.21
N ALA A 51 9.06 9.32 -1.24
CA ALA A 51 8.76 8.09 -0.49
C ALA A 51 8.26 6.97 -1.43
N ARG A 52 7.31 7.29 -2.30
CA ARG A 52 6.81 6.38 -3.35
C ARG A 52 7.95 5.85 -4.22
N LYS A 53 8.83 6.74 -4.71
CA LYS A 53 9.96 6.36 -5.58
C LYS A 53 10.92 5.40 -4.87
N LYS A 54 11.28 5.68 -3.62
CA LYS A 54 12.18 4.82 -2.83
C LYS A 54 11.57 3.44 -2.57
N LEU A 55 10.29 3.37 -2.22
CA LEU A 55 9.57 2.12 -1.99
C LEU A 55 9.40 1.32 -3.30
N ALA A 56 9.03 1.97 -4.40
CA ALA A 56 8.91 1.34 -5.72
C ALA A 56 10.24 0.73 -6.19
N ALA A 57 11.35 1.42 -5.98
CA ALA A 57 12.69 0.94 -6.31
C ALA A 57 13.16 -0.21 -5.41
N ALA A 58 12.55 -0.40 -4.24
CA ALA A 58 12.89 -1.51 -3.34
C ALA A 58 12.50 -2.88 -3.94
N ARG A 59 11.45 -2.92 -4.76
CA ARG A 59 10.98 -4.12 -5.45
C ARG A 59 10.27 -3.75 -6.76
N PRO A 60 11.02 -3.54 -7.86
CA PRO A 60 10.50 -2.97 -9.11
C PRO A 60 9.51 -3.87 -9.86
N THR A 61 9.38 -5.14 -9.46
CA THR A 61 8.50 -6.14 -10.08
C THR A 61 7.24 -6.42 -9.28
N GLU A 62 6.84 -5.56 -8.34
CA GLU A 62 5.69 -5.78 -7.45
C GLU A 62 4.44 -4.98 -7.87
N PRO A 63 3.61 -5.50 -8.79
CA PRO A 63 2.51 -4.73 -9.41
C PRO A 63 1.45 -4.28 -8.41
N CYS A 64 1.19 -5.03 -7.34
CA CYS A 64 0.17 -4.66 -6.34
C CYS A 64 0.53 -3.34 -5.66
N MET A 65 1.81 -3.17 -5.29
CA MET A 65 2.33 -1.94 -4.71
C MET A 65 2.21 -0.76 -5.69
N PHE A 66 2.54 -0.95 -6.96
CA PHE A 66 2.40 0.10 -7.97
C PHE A 66 0.95 0.55 -8.17
N ASN A 67 0.00 -0.40 -8.19
CA ASN A 67 -1.42 -0.09 -8.31
C ASN A 67 -1.95 0.66 -7.09
N ALA A 68 -1.53 0.26 -5.88
CA ALA A 68 -1.86 0.98 -4.65
C ALA A 68 -1.34 2.43 -4.68
N PHE A 69 -0.08 2.63 -5.12
CA PHE A 69 0.46 3.98 -5.31
C PHE A 69 -0.29 4.76 -6.37
N LYS A 70 -0.61 4.15 -7.51
CA LYS A 70 -1.40 4.83 -8.55
C LYS A 70 -2.73 5.33 -7.97
N TYR A 71 -3.44 4.50 -7.22
CA TYR A 71 -4.70 4.89 -6.58
C TYR A 71 -4.52 6.06 -5.61
N VAL A 72 -3.52 5.99 -4.72
CA VAL A 72 -3.29 7.04 -3.71
C VAL A 72 -2.89 8.37 -4.34
N PHE A 73 -2.10 8.37 -5.40
CA PHE A 73 -1.59 9.59 -6.05
C PHE A 73 -2.51 10.16 -7.13
N MET A 74 -3.51 9.40 -7.58
CA MET A 74 -4.49 9.85 -8.57
C MET A 74 -5.41 10.89 -7.95
N ASP A 75 -5.68 12.00 -8.66
CA ASP A 75 -6.66 13.03 -8.27
C ASP A 75 -6.53 13.52 -6.81
N VAL A 76 -5.30 13.64 -6.32
CA VAL A 76 -5.04 14.23 -5.00
C VAL A 76 -5.35 15.72 -5.07
N LYS A 77 -6.21 16.18 -4.15
CA LYS A 77 -6.55 17.59 -3.98
C LYS A 77 -5.30 18.41 -3.68
N ASN A 78 -5.15 19.58 -4.28
CA ASN A 78 -3.93 20.37 -4.21
C ASN A 78 -4.16 21.87 -3.99
N GLU A 79 -5.38 22.28 -3.63
CA GLU A 79 -5.77 23.66 -3.40
C GLU A 79 -5.08 24.27 -2.18
N SER A 80 -4.69 23.45 -1.22
CA SER A 80 -3.88 23.84 -0.06
C SER A 80 -3.11 22.65 0.51
N THR A 81 -2.10 22.92 1.33
CA THR A 81 -1.35 21.88 2.07
C THR A 81 -2.29 21.02 2.93
N ILE A 82 -3.28 21.64 3.57
CA ILE A 82 -4.25 20.96 4.45
C ILE A 82 -5.16 20.02 3.63
N GLU A 83 -5.70 20.48 2.51
CA GLU A 83 -6.57 19.66 1.67
C GLU A 83 -5.80 18.50 1.02
N MET A 84 -4.55 18.74 0.61
CA MET A 84 -3.67 17.68 0.11
C MET A 84 -3.37 16.63 1.18
N TYR A 85 -3.04 17.07 2.40
CA TYR A 85 -2.80 16.16 3.52
C TYR A 85 -4.02 15.25 3.78
N LYS A 86 -5.22 15.85 3.87
CA LYS A 86 -6.46 15.11 4.08
C LYS A 86 -6.73 14.15 2.92
N SER A 87 -6.52 14.60 1.68
CA SER A 87 -6.75 13.79 0.49
C SER A 87 -5.83 12.57 0.45
N PHE A 88 -4.53 12.75 0.72
CA PHE A 88 -3.62 11.60 0.84
C PHE A 88 -4.04 10.64 1.94
N LEU A 89 -4.34 11.16 3.14
CA LEU A 89 -4.71 10.32 4.29
C LEU A 89 -5.97 9.51 3.98
N GLU A 90 -7.03 10.15 3.48
CA GLU A 90 -8.29 9.50 3.10
C GLU A 90 -8.05 8.39 2.07
N ARG A 91 -7.30 8.67 1.01
CA ARG A 91 -7.04 7.70 -0.05
C ARG A 91 -6.19 6.52 0.44
N ILE A 92 -5.23 6.75 1.33
CA ILE A 92 -4.46 5.67 1.94
C ILE A 92 -5.37 4.78 2.79
N GLU A 93 -6.22 5.36 3.63
CA GLU A 93 -7.18 4.59 4.45
C GLU A 93 -8.17 3.80 3.58
N LEU A 94 -8.68 4.38 2.50
CA LEU A 94 -9.56 3.70 1.56
C LEU A 94 -8.86 2.52 0.87
N ALA A 95 -7.61 2.69 0.45
CA ALA A 95 -6.83 1.62 -0.15
C ALA A 95 -6.57 0.47 0.84
N LEU A 96 -6.22 0.78 2.09
CA LEU A 96 -6.02 -0.22 3.14
C LEU A 96 -7.30 -1.00 3.45
N LYS A 97 -8.43 -0.29 3.60
CA LYS A 97 -9.76 -0.91 3.79
C LYS A 97 -10.18 -1.76 2.61
N HIS A 98 -9.82 -1.36 1.39
CA HIS A 98 -10.15 -2.13 0.18
C HIS A 98 -9.48 -3.50 0.20
N PHE A 99 -8.23 -3.61 0.67
CA PHE A 99 -7.58 -4.91 0.81
C PHE A 99 -8.33 -5.83 1.78
N ASP A 100 -8.79 -5.32 2.93
CA ASP A 100 -9.58 -6.11 3.89
C ASP A 100 -10.90 -6.59 3.27
N PHE A 101 -11.59 -5.68 2.59
CA PHE A 101 -12.85 -5.99 1.90
C PHE A 101 -12.64 -7.04 0.79
N ALA A 102 -11.58 -6.90 -0.01
CA ALA A 102 -11.27 -7.83 -1.08
C ALA A 102 -10.98 -9.22 -0.53
N GLN A 103 -10.17 -9.31 0.52
CA GLN A 103 -9.82 -10.57 1.17
C GLN A 103 -11.06 -11.33 1.67
N GLN A 104 -11.94 -10.64 2.40
CA GLN A 104 -13.19 -11.23 2.90
C GLN A 104 -14.12 -11.67 1.76
N THR A 105 -14.21 -10.86 0.70
CA THR A 105 -15.06 -11.14 -0.45
C THR A 105 -14.55 -12.37 -1.22
N ILE A 106 -13.24 -12.46 -1.46
CA ILE A 106 -12.61 -13.61 -2.11
C ILE A 106 -12.85 -14.88 -1.29
N ALA A 107 -12.59 -14.84 0.03
CA ALA A 107 -12.81 -15.99 0.92
C ALA A 107 -14.28 -16.47 0.90
N LYS A 108 -15.24 -15.53 0.93
CA LYS A 108 -16.67 -15.84 0.85
C LYS A 108 -17.07 -16.51 -0.47
N ILE A 109 -16.52 -16.04 -1.59
CA ILE A 109 -16.81 -16.62 -2.92
C ILE A 109 -16.11 -17.98 -3.07
N ALA A 110 -14.87 -18.09 -2.62
CA ALA A 110 -14.07 -19.31 -2.74
C ALA A 110 -14.62 -20.47 -1.88
N SER A 111 -15.11 -20.19 -0.68
CA SER A 111 -15.66 -21.21 0.22
C SER A 111 -16.87 -21.95 -0.38
N GLN A 112 -17.61 -21.30 -1.29
CA GLN A 112 -18.72 -21.94 -2.03
C GLN A 112 -18.24 -22.93 -3.09
N LYS A 113 -16.96 -22.87 -3.49
CA LYS A 113 -16.36 -23.77 -4.48
C LYS A 113 -15.64 -24.96 -3.84
N VAL A 114 -15.20 -24.82 -2.60
CA VAL A 114 -14.50 -25.88 -1.86
C VAL A 114 -15.52 -26.79 -1.16
N LYS A 115 -15.55 -28.07 -1.54
CA LYS A 115 -16.47 -29.05 -0.95
C LYS A 115 -15.79 -29.84 0.17
N ASN A 116 -16.60 -30.38 1.09
CA ASN A 116 -16.09 -31.30 2.10
C ASN A 116 -15.38 -32.49 1.45
N GLY A 117 -14.22 -32.87 1.99
CA GLY A 117 -13.38 -33.94 1.44
C GLY A 117 -12.51 -33.55 0.23
N SER A 118 -12.47 -32.26 -0.16
CA SER A 118 -11.57 -31.82 -1.24
C SER A 118 -10.10 -31.90 -0.82
N ILE A 119 -9.24 -32.37 -1.73
CA ILE A 119 -7.79 -32.24 -1.60
C ILE A 119 -7.37 -30.99 -2.39
N ILE A 120 -6.80 -30.00 -1.70
CA ILE A 120 -6.40 -28.73 -2.30
C ILE A 120 -4.88 -28.69 -2.38
N PHE A 121 -4.36 -28.52 -3.59
CA PHE A 121 -2.95 -28.23 -3.81
C PHE A 121 -2.76 -26.72 -3.89
N THR A 122 -1.86 -26.19 -3.06
CA THR A 122 -1.42 -24.80 -3.10
C THR A 122 0.07 -24.75 -3.40
N HIS A 123 0.55 -23.58 -3.85
CA HIS A 123 1.96 -23.35 -4.10
C HIS A 123 2.32 -21.92 -3.69
N CYS A 124 3.56 -21.71 -3.24
CA CYS A 124 4.06 -20.45 -2.69
C CYS A 124 3.31 -20.01 -1.40
N HIS A 125 3.45 -18.74 -1.04
CA HIS A 125 2.79 -18.12 0.11
C HIS A 125 1.85 -17.00 -0.38
N SER A 126 0.55 -17.31 -0.39
CA SER A 126 -0.54 -16.35 -0.58
C SER A 126 -1.26 -16.18 0.76
N SER A 127 -1.35 -14.93 1.24
CA SER A 127 -2.23 -14.60 2.37
C SER A 127 -3.71 -14.53 1.97
N THR A 128 -3.97 -14.47 0.66
CA THR A 128 -5.31 -14.53 0.07
C THR A 128 -5.85 -15.92 0.05
#